data_AF-A0A183HUS0-F1
#
_entry.id   AF-A0A183HUS0-F1
#
_cell.length_a   1.000
_cell.length_b   1.000
_cell.length_c   1.000
_cell.angle_alpha   90.00
_cell.angle_beta   90.00
_cell.angle_gamma   90.00
#
_symmetry.space_group_name_H-M   'P 1'
#
loop_
_entity.id
_entity.type
_entity.pdbx_description
1 polymer ?
#
loop_
_entity_poly.entity_id
_entity_poly.type
_entity_poly.pdbx_seq_one_letter_code
_entity_poly.pdbx_strand_id
1 'polypeptide(L)'
;MSFMGHINSRVTEILKNFEDLINIVKILRKNRGFRALLRVVLVFMNFIIGDFTARTIRGFRVSDLTKICATEVCNSPKTTLLNIVASSTISEFPEVCIFRDTLPALEKASRGYLFIFTYFLSVYDY
;
A
#
# COMPACT_ATOMS: atom_id res chain seq x y z
N MET A 1 -39.86 10.50 -12.03
CA MET A 1 -38.55 11.20 -11.93
C MET A 1 -37.80 11.00 -13.24
N SER A 2 -37.21 12.05 -13.83
CA SER A 2 -36.67 12.00 -15.20
C SER A 2 -35.32 11.27 -15.26
N PHE A 3 -35.12 10.52 -16.34
CA PHE A 3 -33.86 9.84 -16.68
C PHE A 3 -32.64 10.77 -16.58
N MET A 4 -32.82 12.04 -16.95
CA MET A 4 -31.80 13.09 -16.83
C MET A 4 -31.35 13.33 -15.38
N GLY A 5 -32.28 13.30 -14.41
CA GLY A 5 -31.96 13.45 -12.99
C GLY A 5 -31.16 12.27 -12.44
N HIS A 6 -31.50 11.04 -12.87
CA HIS A 6 -30.73 9.85 -12.52
C HIS A 6 -29.31 9.88 -13.10
N ILE A 7 -29.13 10.26 -14.37
CA ILE A 7 -27.80 10.39 -14.98
C ILE A 7 -26.98 11.43 -14.23
N ASN A 8 -27.56 12.60 -13.95
CA ASN A 8 -26.82 13.68 -13.29
C ASN A 8 -26.39 13.26 -11.87
N SER A 9 -27.24 12.53 -11.14
CA SER A 9 -26.89 11.99 -9.82
C SER A 9 -25.74 10.96 -9.87
N ARG A 10 -25.72 10.10 -10.90
CA ARG A 10 -24.66 9.09 -11.06
C ARG A 10 -23.33 9.74 -11.46
N VAL A 11 -23.38 10.75 -12.32
CA VAL A 11 -22.18 11.49 -12.74
C VAL A 11 -21.57 12.23 -11.55
N THR A 12 -22.38 12.91 -10.74
CA THR A 12 -21.87 13.62 -9.56
C THR A 12 -21.31 12.66 -8.51
N GLU A 13 -21.92 11.50 -8.32
CA GLU A 13 -21.40 10.45 -7.46
C GLU A 13 -20.03 9.94 -7.95
N ILE A 14 -19.89 9.64 -9.25
CA ILE A 14 -18.63 9.19 -9.86
C ILE A 14 -17.53 10.25 -9.74
N LEU A 15 -17.85 11.52 -9.96
CA LEU A 15 -16.87 12.60 -9.88
C LEU A 15 -16.35 12.80 -8.46
N LYS A 16 -17.26 12.86 -7.48
CA LYS A 16 -16.90 12.92 -6.06
C LYS A 16 -16.00 11.74 -5.67
N ASN A 17 -16.36 10.59 -6.20
CA ASN A 17 -15.63 9.36 -6.00
C ASN A 17 -14.17 9.42 -6.52
N PHE A 18 -13.96 9.94 -7.72
CA PHE A 18 -12.62 10.17 -8.26
C PHE A 18 -11.82 11.19 -7.45
N GLU A 19 -12.47 12.25 -6.97
CA GLU A 19 -11.83 13.28 -6.16
C GLU A 19 -11.33 12.72 -4.82
N ASP A 20 -12.15 11.90 -4.15
CA ASP A 20 -11.76 11.20 -2.93
C ASP A 20 -10.55 10.28 -3.16
N LEU A 21 -10.53 9.53 -4.28
CA LEU A 21 -9.42 8.67 -4.65
C LEU A 21 -8.13 9.48 -4.88
N ILE A 22 -8.21 10.55 -5.66
CA ILE A 22 -7.06 11.43 -5.94
C ILE A 22 -6.49 12.01 -4.64
N ASN A 23 -7.36 12.45 -3.73
CA ASN A 23 -6.94 13.01 -2.45
C ASN A 23 -6.24 11.98 -1.58
N ILE A 24 -6.76 10.75 -1.52
CA ILE A 24 -6.13 9.67 -0.75
C ILE A 24 -4.78 9.28 -1.33
N VAL A 25 -4.65 9.18 -2.67
CA VAL A 25 -3.35 8.91 -3.32
C VAL A 25 -2.34 10.02 -3.01
N LYS A 26 -2.76 11.29 -3.02
CA LYS A 26 -1.90 12.42 -2.64
C LYS A 26 -1.43 12.32 -1.18
N ILE A 27 -2.32 11.96 -0.26
CA ILE A 27 -2.00 11.76 1.16
C ILE A 27 -1.03 10.58 1.32
N LEU A 28 -1.31 9.44 0.70
CA LEU A 28 -0.49 8.24 0.74
C LEU A 28 0.92 8.51 0.20
N ARG A 29 1.02 9.21 -0.93
CA ARG A 29 2.31 9.59 -1.55
C ARG A 29 3.14 10.49 -0.64
N LYS A 30 2.51 11.37 0.15
CA LYS A 30 3.20 12.27 1.09
C LYS A 30 3.49 11.65 2.45
N ASN A 31 2.77 10.59 2.83
CA ASN A 31 2.88 9.92 4.11
C ASN A 31 4.31 9.37 4.35
N ARG A 32 4.97 9.88 5.40
CA ARG A 32 6.33 9.48 5.78
C ARG A 32 6.36 8.06 6.35
N GLY A 33 5.39 7.71 7.18
CA GLY A 33 5.24 6.37 7.75
C GLY A 33 5.09 5.29 6.68
N PHE A 34 4.28 5.52 5.65
CA PHE A 34 4.14 4.58 4.54
C PHE A 34 5.45 4.37 3.79
N ARG A 35 6.18 5.47 3.47
CA ARG A 35 7.49 5.37 2.82
C ARG A 35 8.54 4.69 3.70
N ALA A 36 8.52 4.95 5.00
CA ALA A 36 9.40 4.30 5.97
C ALA A 36 9.13 2.79 6.00
N LEU A 37 7.88 2.37 6.10
CA LEU A 37 7.48 0.96 6.07
C LEU A 37 7.95 0.26 4.78
N LEU A 38 7.75 0.87 3.61
CA LEU A 38 8.22 0.31 2.34
C LEU A 38 9.76 0.17 2.29
N ARG A 39 10.49 1.13 2.86
CA ARG A 39 11.95 1.04 2.97
C ARG A 39 12.39 -0.08 3.91
N VAL A 40 11.75 -0.24 5.06
CA VAL A 40 12.05 -1.32 6.01
C VAL A 40 11.85 -2.68 5.32
N VAL A 41 10.73 -2.87 4.64
CA VAL A 41 10.46 -4.10 3.87
C VAL A 41 11.53 -4.34 2.79
N LEU A 42 11.94 -3.29 2.06
CA LEU A 42 12.97 -3.40 1.03
C LEU A 42 14.33 -3.81 1.61
N VAL A 43 14.71 -3.24 2.76
CA VAL A 43 15.96 -3.57 3.45
C VAL A 43 15.94 -5.04 3.89
N PHE A 44 14.85 -5.50 4.51
CA PHE A 44 14.76 -6.89 4.93
C PHE A 44 14.73 -7.87 3.76
N MET A 45 14.07 -7.54 2.65
CA MET A 45 14.14 -8.37 1.44
C MET A 45 15.56 -8.50 0.90
N ASN A 46 16.28 -7.38 0.76
CA ASN A 46 17.68 -7.40 0.33
C ASN A 46 18.56 -8.18 1.31
N PHE A 47 18.30 -8.07 2.62
CA PHE A 47 19.01 -8.82 3.64
C PHE A 47 18.80 -10.33 3.52
N ILE A 48 17.54 -10.78 3.32
CA ILE A 48 17.19 -12.21 3.17
C ILE A 48 17.81 -12.80 1.90
N ILE A 49 17.85 -12.03 0.80
CA ILE A 49 18.43 -12.49 -0.46
C ILE A 49 19.94 -12.69 -0.35
N GLY A 50 20.63 -11.94 0.52
CA GLY A 50 22.04 -12.15 0.84
C GLY A 50 23.03 -11.85 -0.29
N ASP A 51 22.58 -11.29 -1.42
CA ASP A 51 23.45 -10.89 -2.53
C ASP A 51 23.95 -9.45 -2.35
N PHE A 52 25.10 -9.32 -1.69
CA PHE A 52 25.78 -8.05 -1.47
C PHE A 52 26.66 -7.60 -2.65
N THR A 53 26.69 -8.36 -3.76
CA THR A 53 27.75 -8.18 -4.77
C THR A 53 27.41 -7.30 -5.97
N ALA A 54 26.17 -7.16 -6.45
CA ALA A 54 25.88 -6.18 -7.52
C ALA A 54 24.40 -5.86 -7.83
N ARG A 55 23.41 -6.57 -7.27
CA ARG A 55 22.00 -6.37 -7.64
C ARG A 55 21.10 -6.15 -6.42
N THR A 56 21.43 -5.15 -5.61
CA THR A 56 20.52 -4.67 -4.57
C THR A 56 19.20 -4.26 -5.23
N ILE A 57 18.11 -4.90 -4.83
CA ILE A 57 16.77 -4.56 -5.25
C ILE A 57 16.50 -3.13 -4.79
N ARG A 58 16.21 -2.24 -5.76
CA ARG A 58 15.94 -0.81 -5.50
C ARG A 58 14.46 -0.51 -5.28
N GLY A 59 13.59 -1.47 -5.55
CA GLY A 59 12.15 -1.35 -5.37
C GLY A 59 11.43 -2.66 -5.69
N PHE A 60 10.18 -2.74 -5.27
CA PHE A 60 9.28 -3.86 -5.53
C PHE A 60 7.90 -3.33 -5.91
N ARG A 61 7.12 -4.15 -6.60
CA ARG A 61 5.73 -3.81 -6.93
C ARG A 61 4.88 -3.88 -5.68
N VAL A 62 4.04 -2.87 -5.43
CA VAL A 62 3.16 -2.84 -4.25
C VAL A 62 2.19 -4.02 -4.22
N SER A 63 1.80 -4.55 -5.39
CA SER A 63 0.99 -5.77 -5.51
C SER A 63 1.65 -7.01 -4.93
N ASP A 64 2.98 -7.07 -4.90
CA ASP A 64 3.73 -8.18 -4.31
C ASP A 64 3.94 -8.02 -2.81
N LEU A 65 3.60 -6.86 -2.22
CA LEU A 65 3.78 -6.58 -0.79
C LEU A 65 3.13 -7.67 0.09
N THR A 66 1.92 -8.13 -0.27
CA THR A 66 1.24 -9.19 0.47
C THR A 66 2.02 -10.51 0.43
N LYS A 67 2.59 -10.87 -0.72
CA LYS A 67 3.41 -12.08 -0.88
C LYS A 67 4.73 -11.96 -0.12
N ILE A 68 5.38 -10.80 -0.24
CA ILE A 68 6.64 -10.47 0.43
C ILE A 68 6.47 -10.59 1.94
N CYS A 69 5.42 -9.98 2.49
CA CYS A 69 5.08 -10.05 3.92
C CYS A 69 4.75 -11.47 4.39
N ALA A 70 4.25 -12.33 3.51
CA ALA A 70 3.96 -13.74 3.81
C ALA A 70 5.19 -14.65 3.76
N THR A 71 6.33 -14.17 3.26
CA THR A 71 7.59 -14.94 3.22
C THR A 71 7.97 -15.43 4.62
N GLU A 72 8.12 -16.74 4.79
CA GLU A 72 8.61 -17.35 6.02
C GLU A 72 10.13 -17.14 6.12
N VAL A 73 10.60 -16.54 7.21
CA VAL A 73 12.02 -16.25 7.46
C VAL A 73 12.64 -17.25 8.44
N CYS A 74 11.84 -17.80 9.35
CA CYS A 74 12.26 -18.86 10.25
C CYS A 74 11.16 -19.91 10.38
N ASN A 75 11.56 -21.18 10.43
CA ASN A 75 10.64 -22.32 10.44
C ASN A 75 10.20 -22.72 11.86
N SER A 76 10.89 -22.27 12.91
CA SER A 76 10.57 -22.61 14.31
C SER A 76 11.11 -21.58 15.31
N PRO A 77 10.24 -20.72 15.89
CA PRO A 77 8.81 -20.56 15.58
C PRO A 77 8.61 -20.03 14.15
N LYS A 78 7.47 -20.36 13.53
CA LYS A 78 7.10 -19.81 12.21
C LYS A 78 7.02 -18.28 12.30
N THR A 79 8.03 -17.60 11.75
CA THR A 79 8.07 -16.13 11.69
C THR A 79 8.09 -15.69 10.25
N THR A 80 7.08 -14.90 9.89
CA THR A 80 7.02 -14.25 8.58
C THR A 80 7.80 -12.95 8.60
N LEU A 81 8.12 -12.45 7.41
CA LEU A 81 8.71 -11.13 7.25
C LEU A 81 7.83 -10.04 7.86
N LEU A 82 6.50 -10.18 7.77
CA LEU A 82 5.57 -9.25 8.41
C LEU A 82 5.77 -9.18 9.93
N ASN A 83 6.00 -10.31 10.60
CA ASN A 83 6.22 -10.34 12.05
C ASN A 83 7.51 -9.62 12.45
N ILE A 84 8.56 -9.77 11.65
CA ILE A 84 9.86 -9.09 11.85
C ILE A 84 9.71 -7.59 11.60
N VAL A 85 9.03 -7.21 10.52
CA VAL A 85 8.77 -5.80 10.20
C VAL A 85 7.91 -5.17 11.28
N ALA A 86 6.82 -5.81 11.72
CA ALA A 86 5.93 -5.28 12.75
C ALA A 86 6.67 -5.06 14.09
N SER A 87 7.45 -6.05 14.54
CA SER A 87 8.23 -5.94 15.78
C SER A 87 9.29 -4.82 15.71
N SER A 88 10.03 -4.74 14.61
CA SER A 88 11.05 -3.70 14.39
C SER A 88 10.44 -2.29 14.25
N THR A 89 9.26 -2.21 13.65
CA THR A 89 8.60 -0.93 13.37
C THR A 89 8.02 -0.31 14.65
N ILE A 90 7.49 -1.13 15.56
CA ILE A 90 6.93 -0.66 16.83
C ILE A 90 8.02 -0.07 17.74
N SER A 91 9.24 -0.62 17.71
CA SER A 91 10.35 -0.15 18.53
C SER A 91 11.13 1.01 17.90
N GLU A 92 11.39 0.97 16.59
CA GLU A 92 12.34 1.89 15.94
C GLU A 92 11.66 3.00 15.10
N PHE A 93 10.41 2.83 14.68
CA PHE A 93 9.75 3.72 13.72
C PHE A 93 8.33 4.13 14.13
N PRO A 94 8.18 5.01 15.16
CA PRO A 94 6.88 5.49 15.61
C PRO A 94 6.11 6.26 14.53
N GLU A 95 6.80 6.81 13.53
CA GLU A 95 6.18 7.44 12.35
C GLU A 95 5.27 6.49 11.55
N VAL A 96 5.51 5.18 11.64
CA VAL A 96 4.65 4.19 10.99
C VAL A 96 3.34 3.99 11.75
N CYS A 97 3.27 4.34 13.04
CA CYS A 97 1.99 4.40 13.74
C CYS A 97 1.06 5.48 13.16
N ILE A 98 1.62 6.58 12.65
CA ILE A 98 0.86 7.66 11.98
C ILE A 98 0.26 7.17 10.65
N PHE A 99 0.86 6.17 10.01
CA PHE A 99 0.25 5.54 8.82
C PHE A 99 -1.08 4.85 9.17
N ARG A 100 -1.22 4.30 10.38
CA ARG A 100 -2.46 3.67 10.83
C ARG A 100 -3.65 4.61 10.75
N ASP A 101 -3.45 5.89 11.06
CA ASP A 101 -4.51 6.91 11.03
C ASP A 101 -5.01 7.20 9.61
N THR A 102 -4.21 6.86 8.58
CA THR A 102 -4.59 7.01 7.17
C THR A 102 -5.30 5.78 6.59
N LEU A 103 -5.30 4.65 7.28
CA LEU A 103 -5.92 3.40 6.82
C LEU A 103 -7.45 3.47 6.69
N PRO A 104 -8.22 4.10 7.60
CA PRO A 104 -9.67 4.16 7.46
C PRO A 104 -10.13 4.91 6.20
N ALA A 105 -9.43 6.00 5.85
CA ALA A 105 -9.71 6.73 4.62
C ALA A 105 -9.37 5.89 3.38
N LEU A 106 -8.25 5.15 3.42
CA LEU A 106 -7.84 4.25 2.35
C LEU A 106 -8.82 3.09 2.15
N GLU A 107 -9.31 2.49 3.23
CA GLU A 107 -10.31 1.41 3.19
C GLU A 107 -11.65 1.90 2.62
N LYS A 108 -12.06 3.11 2.99
CA LYS A 108 -13.27 3.72 2.44
C LYS A 108 -13.16 3.94 0.93
N ALA A 109 -12.00 4.40 0.45
CA ALA A 109 -11.78 4.50 -0.99
C ALA A 109 -11.68 3.13 -1.67
N SER A 110 -10.96 2.16 -1.10
CA SER A 110 -10.79 0.85 -1.76
C SER A 110 -12.13 0.13 -1.98
N ARG A 111 -13.07 0.24 -1.04
CA ARG A 111 -14.43 -0.32 -1.15
C ARG A 111 -15.26 0.34 -2.26
N GLY A 112 -15.01 1.62 -2.55
CA GLY A 112 -15.67 2.33 -3.66
C GLY A 112 -15.19 1.91 -5.05
N TYR A 113 -14.02 1.24 -5.15
CA TYR A 113 -13.27 1.16 -6.41
C TYR A 113 -12.63 -0.20 -6.72
N LEU A 114 -13.27 -1.32 -6.39
CA LEU A 114 -12.80 -2.65 -6.78
C LEU A 114 -12.53 -2.78 -8.30
N PHE A 115 -13.10 -1.89 -9.13
CA PHE A 115 -12.88 -1.81 -10.58
C PHE A 115 -11.81 -0.82 -11.05
N ILE A 116 -11.49 0.23 -10.28
CA ILE A 116 -10.55 1.29 -10.73
C ILE A 116 -9.13 1.05 -10.20
N PHE A 117 -8.99 0.46 -9.01
CA PHE A 117 -7.68 0.16 -8.43
C PHE A 117 -6.89 -0.88 -9.22
N THR A 118 -7.58 -1.87 -9.81
CA THR A 118 -7.01 -2.86 -10.74
C THR A 118 -6.53 -2.21 -12.03
N TYR A 119 -7.23 -1.20 -12.54
CA TYR A 119 -6.84 -0.48 -13.75
C TYR A 119 -5.65 0.46 -13.50
N PHE A 120 -5.63 1.18 -12.38
CA PHE A 120 -4.54 2.13 -12.08
C PHE A 120 -3.21 1.44 -11.74
N LEU A 121 -3.24 0.26 -11.10
CA LEU A 121 -2.03 -0.54 -10.86
C LEU A 121 -1.50 -1.18 -12.15
N SER A 122 -2.37 -1.47 -13.13
CA SER A 122 -1.96 -1.96 -14.45
C SER A 122 -1.29 -0.89 -15.33
N VAL A 123 -1.57 0.39 -15.10
CA VAL A 123 -1.06 1.49 -15.94
C VAL A 123 0.29 2.03 -15.46
N TYR A 124 0.67 1.76 -14.21
CA TYR A 124 1.99 2.14 -13.65
C TYR A 124 3.06 1.03 -13.75
N ASP A 125 2.76 -0.08 -14.41
CA ASP A 125 3.75 -1.06 -14.86
C ASP A 125 4.29 -0.65 -16.25
N TYR A 126 5.20 0.33 -16.27
CA TYR A 126 6.12 0.61 -17.38
C TYR A 126 7.48 1.01 -16.82
#